data_AF-A0A1G2NZR5-F1
#
_entry.id   AF-A0A1G2NZR5-F1
#
_cell.length_a   1.000
_cell.length_b   1.000
_cell.length_c   1.000
_cell.angle_alpha   90.00
_cell.angle_beta   90.00
_cell.angle_gamma   90.00
#
_symmetry.space_group_name_H-M   'P 1'
#
loop_
_entity.id
_entity.type
_entity.pdbx_description
1 polymer ?
#
loop_
_entity_poly.entity_id
_entity_poly.type
_entity_poly.pdbx_seq_one_letter_code
_entity_poly.pdbx_strand_id
1 'polypeptide(L)'
;MKLNSETFYTLQQKIIKAFNKIKHFLLPDNTLSRGQPLSVRIIDTITLGVFRHQYGIEIKKDLYDLFRPECSCKTLVVNLNRFALLVLFIISPLVKENRKNADIVKYTDSTDIPVCLVKNARHHQNHA
;
A
#
# COMPACT_ATOMS: atom_id res chain seq x y z
N MET A 1 -15.74 -15.92 -3.78
CA MET A 1 -14.85 -15.00 -4.51
C MET A 1 -13.63 -15.80 -4.97
N LYS A 2 -13.52 -16.13 -6.26
CA LYS A 2 -12.33 -16.82 -6.78
C LYS A 2 -11.19 -15.81 -6.76
N LEU A 3 -10.20 -15.99 -5.89
CA LEU A 3 -8.96 -15.25 -5.97
C LEU A 3 -8.26 -15.67 -7.25
N ASN A 4 -8.17 -14.77 -8.24
CA ASN A 4 -7.26 -15.00 -9.36
C ASN A 4 -5.83 -14.83 -8.81
N SER A 5 -5.06 -15.92 -8.77
CA SER A 5 -3.62 -15.93 -8.49
C SER A 5 -2.86 -14.86 -9.29
N GLU A 6 -3.38 -14.49 -10.46
CA GLU A 6 -2.90 -13.41 -11.32
C GLU A 6 -2.92 -12.02 -10.66
N THR A 7 -3.95 -11.70 -9.86
CA THR A 7 -4.04 -10.38 -9.21
C THR A 7 -2.97 -10.24 -8.13
N PHE A 8 -2.74 -11.32 -7.38
CA PHE A 8 -1.67 -11.38 -6.38
C PHE A 8 -0.30 -11.23 -7.04
N TYR A 9 -0.04 -11.94 -8.14
CA TYR A 9 1.24 -11.82 -8.87
C TYR A 9 1.45 -10.41 -9.42
N THR A 10 0.41 -9.82 -10.01
CA THR A 10 0.47 -8.44 -10.53
C THR A 10 0.77 -7.44 -9.42
N LEU A 11 0.16 -7.61 -8.25
CA LEU A 11 0.39 -6.79 -7.07
C LEU A 11 1.83 -6.94 -6.57
N GLN A 12 2.31 -8.18 -6.48
CA GLN A 12 3.68 -8.50 -6.08
C GLN A 12 4.69 -7.80 -7.01
N GLN A 13 4.49 -7.85 -8.33
CA GLN A 13 5.37 -7.18 -9.30
C GLN A 13 5.40 -5.66 -9.12
N LYS A 14 4.25 -5.03 -8.84
CA LYS A 14 4.17 -3.59 -8.53
C LYS A 14 4.94 -3.26 -7.25
N ILE A 15 4.79 -4.09 -6.22
CA ILE A 15 5.49 -3.92 -4.94
C ILE A 15 6.99 -4.10 -5.10
N ILE A 16 7.45 -5.09 -5.88
CA ILE A 16 8.87 -5.29 -6.19
C ILE A 16 9.45 -4.03 -6.83
N LYS A 17 8.76 -3.48 -7.85
CA LYS A 17 9.18 -2.24 -8.51
C LYS A 17 9.26 -1.06 -7.55
N ALA A 18 8.26 -0.88 -6.68
CA ALA A 18 8.25 0.18 -5.69
C ALA A 18 9.34 0.00 -4.63
N PHE A 19 9.49 -1.22 -4.12
CA PHE A 19 10.47 -1.58 -3.10
C PHE A 19 11.91 -1.39 -3.59
N ASN A 20 12.21 -1.80 -4.84
CA ASN A 20 13.55 -1.62 -5.41
C ASN A 20 13.95 -0.14 -5.54
N LYS A 21 12.99 0.77 -5.78
CA LYS A 21 13.27 2.22 -5.83
C LYS A 21 13.65 2.80 -4.47
N ILE A 22 13.13 2.25 -3.38
CA ILE A 22 13.33 2.75 -2.01
C ILE A 22 14.31 1.90 -1.20
N LYS A 23 14.74 0.74 -1.71
CA LYS A 23 15.57 -0.24 -1.00
C LYS A 23 16.85 0.38 -0.46
N HIS A 24 17.55 1.17 -1.30
CA HIS A 24 18.80 1.85 -0.90
C HIS A 24 18.61 2.88 0.21
N PHE A 25 17.40 3.44 0.33
CA PHE A 25 17.08 4.41 1.38
C PHE A 25 16.63 3.74 2.68
N LEU A 26 15.95 2.59 2.60
CA LEU A 26 15.33 1.91 3.75
C LEU A 26 16.19 0.81 4.38
N LEU A 27 17.07 0.18 3.61
CA LEU A 27 17.94 -0.90 4.07
C LEU A 27 19.39 -0.54 3.76
N PRO A 28 20.14 0.07 4.71
CA PRO A 28 21.57 0.25 4.54
C PRO A 28 22.24 -1.12 4.37
N ASP A 29 23.10 -1.24 3.36
CA ASP A 29 23.68 -2.50 2.84
C ASP A 29 24.44 -3.34 3.90
N ASN A 30 24.69 -2.77 5.09
CA ASN A 30 25.55 -3.33 6.13
C ASN A 30 24.82 -3.94 7.33
N THR A 31 23.48 -4.06 7.29
CA THR A 31 22.72 -4.72 8.37
C THR A 31 22.52 -6.21 8.08
N LEU A 32 23.64 -6.94 7.93
CA LEU A 32 23.66 -8.39 8.02
C LEU A 32 23.09 -8.77 9.40
N SER A 33 21.81 -9.11 9.40
CA SER A 33 21.04 -9.36 10.61
C SER A 33 21.61 -10.61 11.27
N ARG A 34 22.34 -10.45 12.37
CA ARG A 34 22.66 -11.55 13.28
C ARG A 34 21.34 -12.07 13.86
N GLY A 35 20.74 -13.09 13.25
CA GLY A 35 19.45 -13.64 13.67
C GLY A 35 18.88 -14.70 12.74
N GLN A 36 17.76 -15.29 13.16
CA GLN A 36 17.03 -16.31 12.41
C GLN A 36 16.49 -15.72 11.09
N PRO A 37 16.59 -16.45 9.96
CA PRO A 37 16.03 -16.00 8.70
C PRO A 37 14.52 -15.75 8.82
N LEU A 38 14.05 -14.70 8.15
CA LEU A 38 12.63 -14.37 8.09
C LEU A 38 11.84 -15.52 7.46
N SER A 39 10.83 -16.04 8.18
CA SER A 39 9.97 -17.13 7.69
C SER A 39 9.15 -16.75 6.44
N VAL A 40 8.90 -15.46 6.24
CA VAL A 40 8.19 -14.95 5.05
C VAL A 40 9.02 -13.79 4.50
N ARG A 41 9.25 -13.77 3.19
CA ARG A 41 9.98 -12.68 2.55
C ARG A 41 9.25 -11.36 2.78
N ILE A 42 10.02 -10.27 2.90
CA ILE A 42 9.49 -8.93 3.16
C ILE A 42 8.48 -8.54 2.07
N ILE A 43 8.82 -8.81 0.81
CA ILE A 43 7.98 -8.51 -0.37
C ILE A 43 6.65 -9.26 -0.28
N ASP A 44 6.67 -10.54 0.08
CA ASP A 44 5.45 -11.36 0.19
C ASP A 44 4.58 -10.86 1.35
N THR A 45 5.20 -10.48 2.47
CA THR A 45 4.47 -9.90 3.61
C THR A 45 3.79 -8.59 3.24
N ILE A 46 4.50 -7.69 2.55
CA ILE A 46 3.93 -6.42 2.08
C ILE A 46 2.80 -6.69 1.08
N THR A 47 2.99 -7.65 0.17
CA THR A 47 1.98 -8.05 -0.82
C THR A 47 0.71 -8.56 -0.14
N LEU A 48 0.85 -9.45 0.85
CA LEU A 48 -0.27 -9.95 1.64
C LEU A 48 -0.98 -8.83 2.42
N GLY A 49 -0.23 -7.87 2.96
CA GLY A 49 -0.78 -6.71 3.64
C GLY A 49 -1.60 -5.80 2.73
N VAL A 50 -1.08 -5.47 1.55
CA VAL A 50 -1.80 -4.66 0.55
C VAL A 50 -3.00 -5.42 0.00
N PHE A 51 -2.84 -6.71 -0.28
CA PHE A 51 -3.91 -7.59 -0.72
C PHE A 51 -5.08 -7.59 0.27
N ARG A 52 -4.77 -7.76 1.57
CA ARG A 52 -5.77 -7.69 2.65
C ARG A 52 -6.58 -6.40 2.59
N HIS A 53 -5.92 -5.26 2.42
CA HIS A 53 -6.59 -3.96 2.34
C HIS A 53 -7.41 -3.80 1.05
N GLN A 54 -6.90 -4.25 -0.09
CA GLN A 54 -7.58 -4.13 -1.38
C GLN A 54 -8.90 -4.91 -1.42
N TYR A 55 -8.95 -6.07 -0.76
CA TYR A 55 -10.11 -6.96 -0.75
C TYR A 55 -10.96 -6.88 0.52
N GLY A 56 -10.69 -5.91 1.40
CA GLY A 56 -11.48 -5.70 2.61
C GLY A 56 -11.44 -6.85 3.61
N ILE A 57 -10.34 -7.61 3.67
CA ILE A 57 -10.22 -8.75 4.60
C ILE A 57 -9.92 -8.20 6.00
N GLU A 58 -10.94 -8.16 6.85
CA GLU A 58 -10.83 -7.60 8.21
C GLU A 58 -9.91 -8.44 9.09
N ILE A 59 -10.07 -9.76 9.07
CA ILE A 59 -9.40 -10.69 9.98
C ILE A 59 -8.11 -11.22 9.34
N LYS A 60 -6.97 -11.04 10.03
CA LYS A 60 -5.65 -11.53 9.56
C LYS A 60 -5.57 -13.06 9.50
N LYS A 61 -6.42 -13.76 10.27
CA LYS A 61 -6.56 -15.22 10.23
C LYS A 61 -7.16 -15.69 8.90
N ASP A 62 -8.18 -15.01 8.38
CA ASP A 62 -8.77 -15.37 7.09
C ASP A 62 -7.77 -15.22 5.95
N LEU A 63 -6.91 -14.19 6.02
CA LEU A 63 -5.78 -14.03 5.11
C LEU A 63 -4.79 -15.21 5.21
N TYR A 64 -4.52 -15.69 6.42
CA TYR A 64 -3.68 -16.87 6.64
C TYR A 64 -4.32 -18.12 6.04
N ASP A 65 -5.61 -18.36 6.29
CA ASP A 65 -6.32 -19.54 5.81
C ASP A 65 -6.45 -19.54 4.27
N LEU A 66 -6.48 -18.36 3.67
CA LEU A 66 -6.57 -18.17 2.22
C LEU A 66 -5.27 -18.47 1.47
N PHE A 67 -4.13 -18.04 2.00
CA PHE A 67 -2.83 -18.19 1.34
C PHE A 67 -1.97 -19.33 1.90
N ARG A 68 -2.26 -19.80 3.12
CA ARG A 68 -1.51 -20.82 3.88
C ARG A 68 0.01 -20.73 3.67
N PRO A 69 0.63 -19.58 4.00
CA PRO A 69 2.08 -19.43 3.87
C PRO A 69 2.81 -20.42 4.78
N GLU A 70 4.06 -20.75 4.46
CA GLU A 70 4.96 -21.65 5.22
C GLU A 70 5.43 -21.05 6.57
N CYS A 71 4.50 -20.55 7.37
CA CYS A 71 4.75 -20.00 8.69
C CYS A 71 3.52 -20.18 9.59
N SER A 72 3.64 -19.89 10.88
CA SER A 72 2.49 -19.87 11.77
C SER A 72 1.64 -18.60 11.53
N CYS A 73 0.33 -18.67 11.80
CA CYS A 73 -0.55 -17.50 11.76
C CYS A 73 -0.01 -16.35 12.64
N LYS A 74 0.54 -16.66 13.82
CA LYS A 74 1.18 -15.67 14.70
C LYS A 74 2.34 -14.98 14.01
N THR A 75 3.20 -15.74 13.33
CA THR A 75 4.35 -15.21 12.59
C THR A 75 3.90 -14.29 11.46
N LEU A 76 2.87 -14.66 10.69
CA LEU A 76 2.31 -13.81 9.64
C LEU A 76 1.82 -12.47 10.21
N VAL A 77 1.05 -12.50 11.31
CA VAL A 77 0.50 -11.30 11.94
C VAL A 77 1.60 -10.37 12.45
N VAL A 78 2.63 -10.93 13.09
CA VAL A 78 3.78 -10.16 13.59
C VAL A 78 4.54 -9.54 12.42
N ASN A 79 4.78 -10.28 11.33
CA ASN A 79 5.46 -9.76 10.15
C ASN A 79 4.66 -8.63 9.48
N LEU A 80 3.34 -8.79 9.33
CA LEU A 80 2.46 -7.75 8.78
C LEU A 80 2.53 -6.45 9.59
N ASN A 81 2.55 -6.55 10.92
CA ASN A 81 2.68 -5.38 11.78
C ASN A 81 4.08 -4.76 11.71
N ARG A 82 5.12 -5.60 11.77
CA ARG A 82 6.52 -5.16 11.73
C ARG A 82 6.84 -4.35 10.46
N PHE A 83 6.29 -4.78 9.32
CA PHE A 83 6.54 -4.14 8.03
C PHE A 83 5.49 -3.10 7.63
N ALA A 84 4.50 -2.81 8.47
CA ALA A 84 3.50 -1.77 8.21
C ALA A 84 4.14 -0.39 7.97
N LEU A 85 5.23 -0.08 8.67
CA LEU A 85 5.98 1.16 8.44
C LEU A 85 6.64 1.21 7.06
N LEU A 86 7.14 0.09 6.54
CA LEU A 86 7.68 0.05 5.17
C LEU A 86 6.59 0.34 4.14
N VAL A 87 5.38 -0.18 4.37
CA VAL A 87 4.21 0.13 3.53
C VAL A 87 3.89 1.61 3.57
N LEU A 88 3.94 2.24 4.76
CA LEU A 88 3.75 3.69 4.88
C LEU A 88 4.80 4.48 4.10
N PHE A 89 6.07 4.07 4.12
CA PHE A 89 7.12 4.71 3.31
C PHE A 89 6.88 4.58 1.80
N ILE A 90 6.30 3.47 1.34
CA ILE A 90 5.90 3.30 -0.07
C ILE A 90 4.73 4.21 -0.42
N ILE A 91 3.72 4.29 0.45
CA ILE A 91 2.46 5.00 0.17
C ILE A 91 2.59 6.51 0.35
N SER A 92 3.40 6.99 1.31
CA SER A 92 3.59 8.41 1.59
C SER A 92 3.93 9.27 0.35
N PRO A 93 4.90 8.91 -0.51
CA PRO A 93 5.18 9.67 -1.73
C PRO A 93 4.02 9.61 -2.73
N LEU A 94 3.34 8.46 -2.85
CA LEU A 94 2.15 8.34 -3.71
C LEU A 94 1.02 9.26 -3.25
N VAL A 95 0.78 9.35 -1.95
CA VAL A 95 -0.24 10.24 -1.38
C VAL A 95 0.15 11.71 -1.59
N LYS A 96 1.42 12.06 -1.39
CA LYS A 96 1.91 13.43 -1.65
C LYS A 96 1.74 13.81 -3.11
N GLU A 97 2.09 12.92 -4.04
CA GLU A 97 1.95 13.16 -5.46
C GLU A 97 0.47 13.21 -5.88
N ASN A 98 -0.36 12.33 -5.34
CA ASN A 98 -1.80 12.36 -5.56
C ASN A 98 -2.43 13.68 -5.08
N ARG A 99 -1.99 14.21 -3.93
CA ARG A 99 -2.47 15.51 -3.43
C ARG A 99 -2.08 16.67 -4.34
N LYS A 100 -0.86 16.69 -4.87
CA LYS A 100 -0.41 17.73 -5.81
C LYS A 100 -1.20 17.73 -7.11
N ASN A 101 -1.56 16.54 -7.61
CA ASN A 101 -2.29 16.39 -8.88
C ASN A 101 -3.82 16.39 -8.69
N ALA A 102 -4.31 16.36 -7.45
CA ALA A 102 -5.74 16.29 -7.15
C ALA A 102 -6.49 17.50 -7.70
N ASP A 103 -5.87 18.68 -7.72
CA ASP A 103 -6.55 19.89 -8.19
C ASP A 103 -6.78 19.86 -9.70
N ILE A 104 -5.82 19.36 -10.49
CA ILE A 104 -5.99 19.17 -11.95
C ILE A 104 -7.18 18.25 -12.23
N VAL A 105 -7.25 17.12 -11.52
CA VAL A 105 -8.34 16.14 -11.68
C VAL A 105 -9.69 16.76 -11.29
N LYS A 106 -9.77 17.53 -10.20
CA LYS A 106 -11.00 18.24 -9.81
C LYS A 106 -11.46 19.21 -10.89
N TYR A 107 -10.54 19.93 -11.53
CA TYR A 107 -10.87 20.86 -12.61
C TYR A 107 -11.38 20.13 -13.86
N THR A 108 -10.85 18.94 -14.19
CA THR A 108 -11.26 18.18 -15.37
C THR A 108 -12.46 17.27 -15.16
N ASP A 109 -12.71 16.83 -13.93
CA ASP A 109 -13.89 16.04 -13.51
C ASP A 109 -15.04 16.92 -13.02
N SER A 110 -14.87 18.25 -13.13
CA SER A 110 -15.98 19.20 -13.05
C SER A 110 -16.88 18.96 -14.24
N THR A 111 -17.85 18.06 -14.10
CA THR A 111 -19.05 18.08 -14.95
C THR A 111 -19.53 19.53 -15.12
N ASP A 112 -20.06 19.88 -16.29
CA ASP A 112 -20.68 21.20 -16.58
C ASP A 112 -21.85 21.57 -15.64
N ILE A 113 -22.13 20.72 -14.65
CA ILE A 113 -23.09 20.93 -13.58
C ILE A 113 -22.32 21.58 -12.42
N PRO A 114 -22.45 22.91 -12.21
CA PRO A 114 -21.80 23.57 -11.09
C PRO A 114 -22.40 23.06 -9.78
N VAL A 115 -21.68 22.16 -9.09
CA VAL A 115 -22.05 21.67 -7.75
C VAL A 115 -22.00 22.83 -6.72
N CYS A 116 -21.17 23.83 -7.01
CA CYS A 116 -21.09 25.08 -6.26
C CYS A 116 -21.57 26.24 -7.14
N LEU A 117 -22.53 27.05 -6.65
CA LEU A 117 -22.86 28.32 -7.30
C LEU A 117 -21.59 29.18 -7.41
N VAL A 118 -21.33 29.80 -8.57
CA VAL A 118 -20.14 30.63 -8.84
C VAL A 118 -19.90 31.70 -7.77
N LYS A 119 -20.97 32.21 -7.15
CA LYS A 119 -20.91 33.16 -6.03
C LYS A 119 -20.19 32.61 -4.78
N ASN A 120 -20.19 31.29 -4.57
CA ASN A 120 -19.53 30.62 -3.46
C ASN A 120 -18.10 30.18 -3.80
N ALA A 121 -17.73 30.11 -5.09
CA ALA A 121 -16.38 29.74 -5.53
C ALA A 121 -15.30 30.70 -5.00
N ARG A 122 -15.63 31.98 -4.81
CA ARG A 122 -14.74 33.01 -4.25
C ARG A 122 -14.50 32.86 -2.73
N HIS A 123 -15.24 32.01 -2.04
CA HIS A 123 -15.11 31.77 -0.60
C HIS A 123 -14.49 30.41 -0.27
N HIS A 124 -14.18 29.60 -1.29
CA HIS A 124 -13.31 28.46 -1.10
C HIS A 124 -11.91 28.97 -0.75
N GLN A 125 -11.53 28.81 0.51
CA GLN A 125 -10.15 28.98 0.92
C GLN A 125 -9.33 27.89 0.24
N ASN A 126 -8.66 28.26 -0.84
CA ASN A 126 -7.56 27.47 -1.38
C ASN A 126 -6.47 27.50 -0.31
N HIS A 127 -6.49 26.55 0.61
CA HIS A 127 -5.35 26.28 1.48
C HIS A 127 -4.25 25.68 0.61
N ALA A 128 -3.40 26.58 0.09
CA ALA A 128 -2.12 26.27 -0.52
C ALA A 128 -1.14 25.70 0.52
#